data_AF-A0A8B7YPV9-F1
#
_entry.id   AF-A0A8B7YPV9-F1
#
_cell.length_a   1.000
_cell.length_b   1.000
_cell.length_c   1.000
_cell.angle_alpha   90.00
_cell.angle_beta   90.00
_cell.angle_gamma   90.00
#
_symmetry.space_group_name_H-M   'P 1'
#
loop_
_entity.id
_entity.type
_entity.pdbx_description
1 polymer ?
#
loop_
_entity_poly.entity_id
_entity_poly.type
_entity_poly.pdbx_seq_one_letter_code
_entity_poly.pdbx_strand_id
1 'polypeptide(L)'
;MAHISEIPVFVAFLHMAVWTSALEKGQVLDMTYPFGESTLYWPGNGMFELDIQARGPSGVLPWYEGNAFSGPEHGGTHVDAPSHFSEGKLRVDEIPVTKFSGPAVRVDITVKAKENEDYAMSVKDLQDWEAVHGRIPDGSLLFVYTGWGAFYPDRLAYFGSPRNDTFLDDQGQSLLHFPGVGPEAATWLVANRTISGLGIDTPSIDHGQSTSFMTHQILFGANIYGIENVANLDQLPNTGAKVYVLPMKIEEGSGAPVRIIAMLDEEGTSAATTTPPSDAVYLHGLFLLCLLLC
;
A
#
# COMPACT_ATOMS: atom_id res chain seq x y z
N MET A 1 -65.30 13.33 -18.82
CA MET A 1 -65.09 13.83 -17.45
C MET A 1 -64.92 12.60 -16.59
N ALA A 2 -63.73 12.14 -16.22
CA ALA A 2 -62.76 12.61 -15.22
C ALA A 2 -61.98 11.30 -14.86
N HIS A 3 -60.74 11.18 -14.42
CA HIS A 3 -59.62 12.03 -14.05
C HIS A 3 -58.43 11.04 -14.09
N ILE A 4 -57.38 11.26 -14.87
CA ILE A 4 -56.13 10.48 -14.74
C ILE A 4 -55.19 11.36 -13.92
N SER A 5 -54.88 10.94 -12.70
CA SER A 5 -53.94 11.62 -11.81
C SER A 5 -52.52 11.31 -12.25
N GLU A 6 -51.77 12.34 -12.63
CA GLU A 6 -50.32 12.23 -12.85
C GLU A 6 -49.60 12.12 -11.50
N ILE A 7 -48.79 11.08 -11.34
CA ILE A 7 -47.90 10.89 -10.19
C ILE A 7 -46.55 11.50 -10.58
N PRO A 8 -46.05 12.53 -9.87
CA PRO A 8 -44.73 13.07 -10.16
C PRO A 8 -43.66 12.10 -9.64
N VAL A 9 -42.85 11.57 -10.55
CA VAL A 9 -41.63 10.81 -10.22
C VAL A 9 -40.59 11.81 -9.72
N PHE A 10 -40.42 11.89 -8.40
CA PHE A 10 -39.28 12.58 -7.81
C PHE A 10 -38.03 11.72 -8.01
N VAL A 11 -37.20 12.08 -8.99
CA VAL A 11 -35.83 11.56 -9.10
C VAL A 11 -35.01 12.29 -8.03
N ALA A 12 -34.87 11.65 -6.87
CA ALA A 12 -33.93 12.09 -5.85
C ALA A 12 -32.51 11.78 -6.33
N PHE A 13 -31.79 12.80 -6.77
CA PHE A 13 -30.34 12.71 -6.95
C PHE A 13 -29.69 12.58 -5.57
N LEU A 14 -29.51 11.34 -5.12
CA LEU A 14 -28.67 11.03 -3.97
C LEU A 14 -27.23 11.38 -4.37
N HIS A 15 -26.77 12.57 -4.02
CA HIS A 15 -25.34 12.89 -4.00
C HIS A 15 -24.72 11.99 -2.92
N MET A 16 -24.19 10.84 -3.32
CA MET A 16 -23.19 10.15 -2.50
C MET A 16 -21.97 11.05 -2.46
N ALA A 17 -21.86 11.86 -1.41
CA ALA A 17 -20.59 12.45 -1.05
C ALA A 17 -19.64 11.28 -0.73
N VAL A 18 -18.72 10.99 -1.67
CA VAL A 18 -17.59 10.12 -1.38
C VAL A 18 -16.71 10.91 -0.42
N TRP A 19 -16.84 10.62 0.87
CA TRP A 19 -15.92 11.13 1.87
C TRP A 19 -14.60 10.36 1.72
N THR A 20 -13.75 10.80 0.80
CA THR A 20 -12.32 10.46 0.87
C THR A 20 -11.75 11.29 2.01
N SER A 21 -11.73 10.75 3.23
CA SER A 21 -10.92 11.36 4.29
C SER A 21 -9.46 11.13 3.92
N ALA A 22 -8.87 12.10 3.23
CA ALA A 22 -7.43 12.14 3.04
C ALA A 22 -6.78 12.32 4.42
N LEU A 23 -5.65 11.65 4.65
CA LEU A 23 -4.84 11.87 5.85
C LEU A 23 -4.62 13.36 6.08
N GLU A 24 -4.97 13.88 7.26
CA GLU A 24 -4.79 15.30 7.58
C GLU A 24 -3.45 15.54 8.31
N LYS A 25 -2.98 16.80 8.29
CA LYS A 25 -1.74 17.18 8.97
C LYS A 25 -1.85 16.90 10.48
N GLY A 26 -0.83 16.27 11.05
CA GLY A 26 -0.81 15.89 12.47
C GLY A 26 -1.58 14.61 12.80
N GLN A 27 -2.25 13.98 11.82
CA GLN A 27 -2.81 12.64 11.98
C GLN A 27 -1.76 11.56 11.69
N VAL A 28 -1.90 10.43 12.38
CA VAL A 28 -1.15 9.21 12.12
C VAL A 28 -2.11 8.20 11.52
N LEU A 29 -1.85 7.78 10.29
CA LEU A 29 -2.58 6.69 9.64
C LEU A 29 -2.00 5.36 10.11
N ASP A 30 -2.83 4.51 10.68
CA ASP A 30 -2.49 3.11 10.94
C ASP A 30 -2.80 2.27 9.70
N MET A 31 -1.79 1.57 9.17
CA MET A 31 -1.89 0.81 7.91
C MET A 31 -1.73 -0.69 8.16
N THR A 32 -2.21 -1.17 9.31
CA THR A 32 -2.01 -2.54 9.78
C THR A 32 -3.32 -3.18 10.21
N TYR A 33 -3.59 -4.40 9.73
CA TYR A 33 -4.66 -5.22 10.27
C TYR A 33 -4.26 -5.82 11.63
N PRO A 34 -5.21 -6.04 12.55
CA PRO A 34 -4.93 -6.76 13.79
C PRO A 34 -4.30 -8.13 13.52
N PHE A 35 -3.24 -8.47 14.26
CA PHE A 35 -2.61 -9.79 14.22
C PHE A 35 -3.28 -10.70 15.26
N GLY A 36 -3.98 -11.74 14.81
CA GLY A 36 -4.87 -12.55 15.64
C GLY A 36 -5.54 -13.70 14.89
N GLU A 37 -6.61 -14.27 15.45
CA GLU A 37 -7.33 -15.43 14.87
C GLU A 37 -7.85 -15.18 13.45
N SER A 38 -8.20 -13.94 13.12
CA SER A 38 -8.65 -13.54 11.77
C SER A 38 -7.50 -13.25 10.80
N THR A 39 -6.25 -13.42 11.23
CA THR A 39 -5.09 -13.20 10.36
C THR A 39 -5.10 -14.20 9.23
N LEU A 40 -5.09 -13.67 8.00
CA LEU A 40 -4.97 -14.47 6.80
C LEU A 40 -3.51 -14.84 6.54
N TYR A 41 -3.30 -16.11 6.21
CA TYR A 41 -2.02 -16.70 5.82
C TYR A 41 -2.13 -17.32 4.43
N TRP A 42 -0.99 -17.41 3.75
CA TRP A 42 -0.87 -18.11 2.46
C TRP A 42 -1.41 -19.54 2.56
N PRO A 43 -2.11 -20.07 1.53
CA PRO A 43 -2.58 -21.46 1.54
C PRO A 43 -1.45 -22.46 1.83
N GLY A 44 -1.70 -23.39 2.74
CA GLY A 44 -0.76 -24.42 3.19
C GLY A 44 0.02 -24.05 4.45
N ASN A 45 0.01 -22.77 4.86
CA ASN A 45 0.70 -22.32 6.07
C ASN A 45 -0.10 -22.62 7.34
N GLY A 46 0.60 -22.59 8.48
CA GLY A 46 -0.01 -22.62 9.80
C GLY A 46 -0.86 -21.37 10.08
N MET A 47 -1.56 -21.39 11.20
CA MET A 47 -2.44 -20.31 11.64
C MET A 47 -1.87 -19.59 12.85
N PHE A 48 -2.48 -18.46 13.21
CA PHE A 48 -2.24 -17.80 14.48
C PHE A 48 -2.80 -18.61 15.64
N GLU A 49 -2.02 -18.78 16.70
CA GLU A 49 -2.44 -19.40 17.95
C GLU A 49 -2.14 -18.46 19.12
N LEU A 50 -3.10 -18.32 20.04
CA LEU A 50 -2.96 -17.53 21.27
C LEU A 50 -3.17 -18.44 22.47
N ASP A 51 -2.12 -18.62 23.27
CA ASP A 51 -2.16 -19.31 24.56
C ASP A 51 -2.32 -18.27 25.69
N ILE A 52 -3.50 -18.26 26.31
CA ILE A 52 -3.80 -17.38 27.45
C ILE A 52 -3.16 -17.98 28.70
N GLN A 53 -1.96 -17.52 29.05
CA GLN A 53 -1.21 -18.04 30.19
C GLN A 53 -1.76 -17.55 31.53
N ALA A 54 -2.21 -16.28 31.58
CA ALA A 54 -2.92 -15.73 32.73
C ALA A 54 -3.78 -14.54 32.30
N ARG A 55 -4.97 -14.39 32.90
CA ARG A 55 -5.84 -13.22 32.72
C ARG A 55 -6.75 -13.06 33.93
N GLY A 56 -6.24 -12.41 34.98
CA GLY A 56 -7.00 -12.17 36.21
C GLY A 56 -6.14 -11.91 37.46
N PRO A 57 -6.75 -11.85 38.65
CA PRO A 57 -6.02 -11.77 39.92
C PRO A 57 -5.05 -12.95 40.08
N SER A 58 -3.82 -12.68 40.57
CA SER A 58 -2.77 -13.70 40.70
C SER A 58 -2.00 -13.55 42.00
N GLY A 59 -2.34 -14.39 43.00
CA GLY A 59 -1.66 -14.42 44.29
C GLY A 59 -1.58 -13.06 44.98
N VAL A 60 -0.42 -12.41 44.86
CA VAL A 60 -0.11 -11.09 45.45
C VAL A 60 -0.48 -9.90 44.54
N LEU A 61 -0.77 -10.13 43.27
CA LEU A 61 -1.13 -9.08 42.31
C LEU A 61 -2.65 -8.93 42.21
N PRO A 62 -3.17 -7.68 42.25
CA PRO A 62 -4.60 -7.44 42.04
C PRO A 62 -5.04 -7.83 40.62
N TRP A 63 -4.11 -7.83 39.66
CA TRP A 63 -4.33 -8.28 38.28
C TRP A 63 -3.00 -8.66 37.63
N TYR A 64 -2.99 -9.74 36.85
CA TYR A 64 -1.91 -10.12 35.95
C TYR A 64 -2.51 -10.68 34.66
N GLU A 65 -1.97 -10.24 33.52
CA GLU A 65 -2.36 -10.74 32.21
C GLU A 65 -1.13 -10.96 31.34
N GLY A 66 -1.08 -12.13 30.71
CA GLY A 66 0.01 -12.53 29.82
C GLY A 66 -0.47 -13.64 28.89
N ASN A 67 -0.05 -13.56 27.64
CA ASN A 67 -0.35 -14.55 26.61
C ASN A 67 0.96 -14.94 25.91
N ALA A 68 1.09 -16.19 25.52
CA ALA A 68 2.03 -16.60 24.47
C ALA A 68 1.28 -16.64 23.14
N PHE A 69 1.98 -16.42 22.03
CA PHE A 69 1.40 -16.59 20.71
C PHE A 69 2.42 -17.25 19.78
N SER A 70 1.90 -17.90 18.73
CA SER A 70 2.70 -18.40 17.62
C SER A 70 1.96 -18.20 16.31
N GLY A 71 2.72 -18.08 15.22
CA GLY A 71 2.21 -17.99 13.87
C GLY A 71 3.37 -17.93 12.87
N PRO A 72 3.14 -18.28 11.59
CA PRO A 72 4.12 -18.06 10.53
C PRO A 72 4.56 -16.58 10.43
N GLU A 73 5.80 -16.35 9.96
CA GLU A 73 6.37 -15.01 9.75
C GLU A 73 5.55 -14.17 8.75
N HIS A 74 4.99 -14.84 7.73
CA HIS A 74 4.27 -14.26 6.61
C HIS A 74 2.75 -14.33 6.82
N GLY A 75 2.26 -13.54 7.78
CA GLY A 75 0.86 -13.54 8.20
C GLY A 75 0.31 -12.14 8.36
N GLY A 76 -0.88 -11.89 7.79
CA GLY A 76 -1.54 -10.59 7.86
C GLY A 76 -0.63 -9.50 7.32
N THR A 77 -0.70 -8.29 7.89
CA THR A 77 0.24 -7.23 7.52
C THR A 77 1.66 -7.60 7.98
N HIS A 78 2.55 -7.88 7.03
CA HIS A 78 3.92 -8.35 7.32
C HIS A 78 4.94 -7.77 6.33
N VAL A 79 6.22 -7.86 6.70
CA VAL A 79 7.37 -7.60 5.83
C VAL A 79 7.95 -8.92 5.35
N ASP A 80 8.26 -8.98 4.06
CA ASP A 80 9.10 -10.00 3.47
C ASP A 80 10.54 -9.51 3.38
N ALA A 81 11.46 -10.20 4.03
CA ALA A 81 12.87 -9.89 3.89
C ALA A 81 13.39 -10.41 2.53
N PRO A 82 14.40 -9.77 1.93
CA PRO A 82 15.04 -10.24 0.71
C PRO A 82 15.47 -11.72 0.74
N SER A 83 15.88 -12.24 1.89
CA SER A 83 16.25 -13.66 2.04
C SER A 83 15.11 -14.65 1.75
N HIS A 84 13.84 -14.20 1.79
CA HIS A 84 12.66 -15.04 1.58
C HIS A 84 12.63 -15.69 0.17
N PHE A 85 13.09 -14.96 -0.86
CA PHE A 85 13.17 -15.45 -2.25
C PHE A 85 14.56 -15.31 -2.88
N SER A 86 15.59 -14.93 -2.11
CA SER A 86 16.93 -14.74 -2.65
C SER A 86 18.01 -15.15 -1.66
N GLU A 87 18.70 -16.24 -2.00
CA GLU A 87 19.78 -16.81 -1.19
C GLU A 87 20.90 -15.77 -0.93
N GLY A 88 21.34 -15.69 0.34
CA GLY A 88 22.40 -14.79 0.77
C GLY A 88 22.03 -13.29 0.80
N LYS A 89 20.75 -12.95 0.64
CA LYS A 89 20.24 -11.59 0.84
C LYS A 89 19.84 -11.36 2.30
N LEU A 90 19.52 -10.09 2.60
CA LEU A 90 19.23 -9.63 3.96
C LEU A 90 18.02 -10.37 4.54
N ARG A 91 18.18 -10.88 5.75
CA ARG A 91 17.10 -11.30 6.65
C ARG A 91 16.48 -10.09 7.34
N VAL A 92 15.31 -10.25 7.96
CA VAL A 92 14.53 -9.11 8.49
C VAL A 92 15.30 -8.32 9.57
N ASP A 93 16.09 -9.00 10.39
CA ASP A 93 16.94 -8.42 11.43
C ASP A 93 18.21 -7.74 10.90
N GLU A 94 18.60 -8.04 9.67
CA GLU A 94 19.77 -7.51 8.97
C GLU A 94 19.45 -6.29 8.11
N ILE A 95 18.17 -6.04 7.79
CA ILE A 95 17.76 -4.86 7.02
C ILE A 95 18.13 -3.59 7.81
N PRO A 96 18.89 -2.64 7.21
CA PRO A 96 19.23 -1.40 7.88
C PRO A 96 17.97 -0.65 8.29
N VAL A 97 17.87 -0.23 9.56
CA VAL A 97 16.69 0.45 10.11
C VAL A 97 16.32 1.72 9.32
N THR A 98 17.29 2.36 8.67
CA THR A 98 17.06 3.53 7.82
C THR A 98 16.23 3.21 6.56
N LYS A 99 16.17 1.94 6.13
CA LYS A 99 15.32 1.51 5.02
C LYS A 99 13.85 1.34 5.41
N PHE A 100 13.57 1.16 6.70
CA PHE A 100 12.21 1.00 7.24
C PHE A 100 11.44 2.31 7.39
N SER A 101 12.00 3.44 6.96
CA SER A 101 11.28 4.71 6.92
C SER A 101 11.68 5.53 5.72
N GLY A 102 10.74 6.21 5.10
CA GLY A 102 11.02 7.05 3.94
C GLY A 102 9.78 7.74 3.38
N PRO A 103 9.97 8.56 2.32
CA PRO A 103 8.86 9.14 1.58
C PRO A 103 7.94 8.05 1.06
N ALA A 104 6.63 8.21 1.20
CA ALA A 104 5.65 7.29 0.66
C ALA A 104 5.22 7.71 -0.75
N VAL A 105 5.11 6.73 -1.62
CA VAL A 105 4.52 6.86 -2.95
C VAL A 105 3.35 5.89 -3.03
N ARG A 106 2.16 6.35 -3.40
CA ARG A 106 1.01 5.46 -3.66
C ARG A 106 0.66 5.46 -5.14
N VAL A 107 0.85 4.31 -5.80
CA VAL A 107 0.46 4.06 -7.18
C VAL A 107 -0.91 3.39 -7.19
N ASP A 108 -1.92 4.09 -7.69
CA ASP A 108 -3.30 3.62 -7.74
C ASP A 108 -3.57 2.85 -9.04
N ILE A 109 -3.96 1.58 -8.91
CA ILE A 109 -4.40 0.72 -10.02
C ILE A 109 -5.82 0.18 -9.82
N THR A 110 -6.63 0.76 -8.93
CA THR A 110 -7.93 0.20 -8.52
C THR A 110 -8.89 0.03 -9.67
N VAL A 111 -8.88 0.96 -10.64
CA VAL A 111 -9.74 0.87 -11.82
C VAL A 111 -9.44 -0.39 -12.63
N LYS A 112 -8.16 -0.69 -12.83
CA LYS A 112 -7.69 -1.83 -13.63
C LYS A 112 -7.86 -3.15 -12.88
N ALA A 113 -7.58 -3.15 -11.57
CA ALA A 113 -7.85 -4.27 -10.68
C ALA A 113 -9.34 -4.65 -10.61
N LYS A 114 -10.24 -3.65 -10.69
CA LYS A 114 -11.69 -3.90 -10.74
C LYS A 114 -12.14 -4.49 -12.07
N GLU A 115 -11.50 -4.11 -13.17
CA GLU A 115 -11.80 -4.65 -14.51
C GLU A 115 -11.22 -6.05 -14.72
N ASN A 116 -10.10 -6.34 -14.07
CA ASN A 116 -9.43 -7.63 -14.10
C ASN A 116 -8.84 -7.94 -12.70
N GLU A 117 -9.42 -8.91 -12.00
CA GLU A 117 -8.92 -9.34 -10.69
C GLU A 117 -7.50 -9.90 -10.75
N ASP A 118 -7.05 -10.39 -11.90
CA ASP A 118 -5.67 -10.87 -12.10
C ASP A 118 -4.76 -9.80 -12.71
N TYR A 119 -5.11 -8.52 -12.58
CA TYR A 119 -4.31 -7.43 -13.15
C TYR A 119 -2.92 -7.36 -12.53
N ALA A 120 -1.90 -7.40 -13.39
CA ALA A 120 -0.52 -7.16 -13.03
C ALA A 120 -0.11 -5.73 -13.41
N MET A 121 0.29 -4.93 -12.41
CA MET A 121 0.79 -3.56 -12.63
C MET A 121 1.92 -3.57 -13.66
N SER A 122 1.79 -2.72 -14.66
CA SER A 122 2.69 -2.60 -15.80
C SER A 122 3.71 -1.47 -15.60
N VAL A 123 4.75 -1.47 -16.44
CA VAL A 123 5.69 -0.34 -16.54
C VAL A 123 4.96 0.97 -16.89
N LYS A 124 3.90 0.89 -17.70
CA LYS A 124 3.12 2.06 -18.11
C LYS A 124 2.41 2.70 -16.92
N ASP A 125 1.94 1.92 -15.94
CA ASP A 125 1.33 2.46 -14.71
C ASP A 125 2.29 3.37 -13.95
N LEU A 126 3.54 2.91 -13.80
CA LEU A 126 4.59 3.68 -13.14
C LEU A 126 4.92 4.95 -13.91
N GLN A 127 5.04 4.86 -15.23
CA GLN A 127 5.35 6.01 -16.09
C GLN A 127 4.20 7.05 -16.10
N ASP A 128 2.96 6.59 -16.21
CA ASP A 128 1.78 7.44 -16.16
C ASP A 128 1.66 8.13 -14.78
N TRP A 129 1.94 7.41 -13.70
CA TRP A 129 1.97 7.96 -12.36
C TRP A 129 3.03 9.07 -12.22
N GLU A 130 4.26 8.83 -12.69
CA GLU A 130 5.33 9.83 -12.61
C GLU A 130 5.09 11.05 -13.51
N ALA A 131 4.38 10.88 -14.63
CA ALA A 131 3.99 12.00 -15.48
C ALA A 131 3.08 13.00 -14.75
N VAL A 132 2.35 12.55 -13.73
CA VAL A 132 1.44 13.39 -12.92
C VAL A 132 2.10 13.84 -11.61
N HIS A 133 2.80 12.94 -10.93
CA HIS A 133 3.28 13.15 -9.55
C HIS A 133 4.78 13.45 -9.45
N GLY A 134 5.50 13.45 -10.58
CA GLY A 134 6.94 13.57 -10.62
C GLY A 134 7.65 12.23 -10.40
N ARG A 135 8.98 12.25 -10.52
CA ARG A 135 9.79 11.03 -10.34
C ARG A 135 9.60 10.45 -8.95
N ILE A 136 9.44 9.13 -8.85
CA ILE A 136 9.49 8.37 -7.58
C ILE A 136 10.80 8.74 -6.85
N PRO A 137 10.76 9.28 -5.61
CA PRO A 137 11.96 9.70 -4.90
C PRO A 137 12.87 8.52 -4.53
N ASP A 138 14.18 8.75 -4.46
CA ASP A 138 15.10 7.73 -3.96
C ASP A 138 14.88 7.51 -2.45
N GLY A 139 15.03 6.26 -2.01
CA GLY A 139 14.74 5.82 -0.65
C GLY A 139 13.25 5.67 -0.32
N SER A 140 12.34 5.89 -1.28
CA SER A 140 10.91 5.84 -1.03
C SER A 140 10.40 4.44 -0.68
N LEU A 141 9.25 4.41 0.00
CA LEU A 141 8.41 3.24 0.16
C LEU A 141 7.27 3.35 -0.85
N LEU A 142 7.28 2.48 -1.86
CA LEU A 142 6.29 2.47 -2.93
C LEU A 142 5.16 1.52 -2.55
N PHE A 143 3.94 2.03 -2.47
CA PHE A 143 2.73 1.27 -2.21
C PHE A 143 1.90 1.19 -3.49
N VAL A 144 1.53 -0.03 -3.88
CA VAL A 144 0.58 -0.28 -4.96
C VAL A 144 -0.79 -0.43 -4.32
N TYR A 145 -1.71 0.47 -4.66
CA TYR A 145 -3.07 0.46 -4.14
C TYR A 145 -4.00 -0.17 -5.17
N THR A 146 -4.58 -1.30 -4.81
CA THR A 146 -5.44 -2.11 -5.68
C THR A 146 -6.91 -2.03 -5.28
N GLY A 147 -7.20 -1.63 -4.04
CA GLY A 147 -8.54 -1.64 -3.45
C GLY A 147 -8.92 -3.01 -2.87
N TRP A 148 -8.01 -3.99 -2.93
CA TRP A 148 -8.27 -5.37 -2.52
C TRP A 148 -8.48 -5.54 -1.02
N GLY A 149 -8.00 -4.57 -0.23
CA GLY A 149 -8.27 -4.50 1.21
C GLY A 149 -9.76 -4.57 1.56
N ALA A 150 -10.66 -4.21 0.65
CA ALA A 150 -12.12 -4.33 0.83
C ALA A 150 -12.62 -5.77 1.06
N PHE A 151 -11.85 -6.79 0.65
CA PHE A 151 -12.20 -8.20 0.87
C PHE A 151 -11.60 -8.78 2.16
N TYR A 152 -10.72 -8.05 2.86
CA TYR A 152 -10.14 -8.52 4.11
C TYR A 152 -11.15 -8.41 5.27
N PRO A 153 -11.32 -9.41 6.17
CA PRO A 153 -10.64 -10.71 6.24
C PRO A 153 -11.45 -11.89 5.64
N ASP A 154 -12.40 -11.64 4.72
CA ASP A 154 -13.14 -12.73 4.05
C ASP A 154 -12.19 -13.53 3.16
N ARG A 155 -11.70 -14.67 3.68
CA ARG A 155 -10.70 -15.49 3.00
C ARG A 155 -11.10 -15.87 1.57
N LEU A 156 -12.36 -16.26 1.36
CA LEU A 156 -12.80 -16.71 0.05
C LEU A 156 -12.76 -15.55 -0.94
N ALA A 157 -13.29 -14.40 -0.56
CA ALA A 157 -13.27 -13.20 -1.40
C ALA A 157 -11.84 -12.64 -1.58
N TYR A 158 -10.99 -12.72 -0.56
CA TYR A 158 -9.65 -12.15 -0.56
C TYR A 158 -8.64 -12.96 -1.39
N PHE A 159 -8.75 -14.30 -1.39
CA PHE A 159 -7.88 -15.18 -2.17
C PHE A 159 -8.47 -15.63 -3.50
N GLY A 160 -9.79 -15.49 -3.70
CA GLY A 160 -10.49 -16.03 -4.87
C GLY A 160 -10.59 -17.56 -4.89
N SER A 161 -10.28 -18.24 -3.77
CA SER A 161 -10.23 -19.70 -3.68
C SER A 161 -10.89 -20.23 -2.41
N PRO A 162 -11.71 -21.30 -2.50
CA PRO A 162 -12.20 -21.99 -1.31
C PRO A 162 -11.15 -22.89 -0.66
N ARG A 163 -9.99 -23.12 -1.30
CA ARG A 163 -8.92 -23.97 -0.76
C ARG A 163 -7.99 -23.19 0.17
N ASN A 164 -7.57 -23.84 1.24
CA ASN A 164 -6.58 -23.32 2.19
C ASN A 164 -5.37 -24.24 2.34
N ASP A 165 -5.43 -25.47 1.83
CA ASP A 165 -4.36 -26.45 1.92
C ASP A 165 -3.30 -26.28 0.84
N THR A 166 -3.66 -25.66 -0.29
CA THR A 166 -2.79 -25.38 -1.43
C THR A 166 -3.31 -24.19 -2.22
N PHE A 167 -2.42 -23.54 -2.95
CA PHE A 167 -2.75 -22.52 -3.93
C PHE A 167 -2.76 -23.06 -5.36
N LEU A 168 -2.39 -24.33 -5.59
CA LEU A 168 -2.31 -24.95 -6.90
C LEU A 168 -3.40 -26.01 -7.12
N ASP A 169 -3.86 -26.13 -8.36
CA ASP A 169 -4.66 -27.28 -8.83
C ASP A 169 -3.79 -28.50 -9.17
N ASP A 170 -4.44 -29.59 -9.59
CA ASP A 170 -3.77 -30.84 -9.95
C ASP A 170 -2.91 -30.73 -11.22
N GLN A 171 -3.05 -29.63 -11.98
CA GLN A 171 -2.27 -29.32 -13.18
C GLN A 171 -1.13 -28.31 -12.89
N GLY A 172 -1.00 -27.84 -11.64
CA GLY A 172 -0.01 -26.85 -11.24
C GLY A 172 -0.36 -25.42 -11.64
N GLN A 173 -1.63 -25.11 -11.93
CA GLN A 173 -2.11 -23.74 -12.11
C GLN A 173 -2.54 -23.14 -10.78
N SER A 174 -2.40 -21.83 -10.64
CA SER A 174 -2.86 -21.15 -9.44
C SER A 174 -4.38 -21.11 -9.36
N LEU A 175 -4.90 -21.37 -8.16
CA LEU A 175 -6.30 -21.26 -7.79
C LEU A 175 -6.65 -19.87 -7.24
N LEU A 176 -5.68 -18.96 -7.16
CA LEU A 176 -5.84 -17.67 -6.51
C LEU A 176 -6.13 -16.56 -7.51
N HIS A 177 -6.96 -15.60 -7.11
CA HIS A 177 -7.33 -14.45 -7.92
C HIS A 177 -7.23 -13.18 -7.09
N PHE A 178 -6.26 -12.33 -7.44
CA PHE A 178 -6.05 -10.99 -6.89
C PHE A 178 -4.96 -10.28 -7.70
N PRO A 179 -4.99 -8.93 -7.76
CA PRO A 179 -4.06 -8.17 -8.57
C PRO A 179 -2.68 -8.16 -7.91
N GLY A 180 -1.67 -7.74 -8.65
CA GLY A 180 -0.32 -7.65 -8.11
C GLY A 180 0.60 -6.82 -8.99
N VAL A 181 1.90 -6.94 -8.76
CA VAL A 181 2.93 -6.27 -9.56
C VAL A 181 3.42 -7.22 -10.65
N GLY A 182 3.45 -6.73 -11.89
CA GLY A 182 4.03 -7.48 -13.01
C GLY A 182 5.55 -7.53 -12.94
N PRO A 183 6.18 -8.64 -13.38
CA PRO A 183 7.63 -8.80 -13.32
C PRO A 183 8.38 -7.76 -14.17
N GLU A 184 7.80 -7.27 -15.26
CA GLU A 184 8.38 -6.19 -16.06
C GLU A 184 8.39 -4.86 -15.28
N ALA A 185 7.35 -4.58 -14.49
CA ALA A 185 7.28 -3.39 -13.63
C ALA A 185 8.31 -3.48 -12.49
N ALA A 186 8.45 -4.65 -11.86
CA ALA A 186 9.49 -4.91 -10.85
C ALA A 186 10.90 -4.72 -11.44
N THR A 187 11.16 -5.28 -12.62
CA THR A 187 12.43 -5.12 -13.35
C THR A 187 12.73 -3.65 -13.65
N TRP A 188 11.71 -2.92 -14.12
CA TRP A 188 11.85 -1.50 -14.40
C TRP A 188 12.15 -0.70 -13.13
N LEU A 189 11.49 -0.98 -12.00
CA LEU A 189 11.76 -0.33 -10.72
C LEU A 189 13.21 -0.54 -10.29
N VAL A 190 13.70 -1.79 -10.29
CA VAL A 190 15.09 -2.12 -9.94
C VAL A 190 16.10 -1.39 -10.84
N ALA A 191 15.82 -1.31 -12.14
CA ALA A 191 16.74 -0.71 -13.10
C ALA A 191 16.73 0.84 -13.07
N ASN A 192 15.63 1.46 -12.67
CA ASN A 192 15.41 2.90 -12.88
C ASN A 192 15.24 3.68 -11.58
N ARG A 193 14.90 3.05 -10.46
CA ARG A 193 14.60 3.69 -9.18
C ARG A 193 15.40 3.05 -8.05
N THR A 194 15.48 3.76 -6.93
CA THR A 194 16.16 3.28 -5.72
C THR A 194 15.19 3.30 -4.56
N ILE A 195 14.14 2.48 -4.64
CA ILE A 195 13.15 2.35 -3.55
C ILE A 195 13.71 1.45 -2.43
N SER A 196 13.23 1.67 -1.20
CA SER A 196 13.64 0.86 -0.04
C SER A 196 12.82 -0.43 0.08
N GLY A 197 11.52 -0.33 -0.19
CA GLY A 197 10.57 -1.45 -0.15
C GLY A 197 9.36 -1.19 -1.03
N LEU A 198 8.64 -2.27 -1.36
CA LEU A 198 7.39 -2.24 -2.11
C LEU A 198 6.27 -2.86 -1.26
N GLY A 199 5.17 -2.14 -1.08
CA GLY A 199 4.00 -2.61 -0.35
C GLY A 199 2.73 -2.71 -1.19
N ILE A 200 1.79 -3.58 -0.80
CA ILE A 200 0.52 -3.80 -1.50
C ILE A 200 -0.60 -4.21 -0.53
N ASP A 201 -1.87 -3.97 -0.89
CA ASP A 201 -3.06 -4.36 -0.10
C ASP A 201 -3.59 -5.78 -0.40
N THR A 202 -2.83 -6.59 -1.13
CA THR A 202 -3.14 -7.99 -1.49
C THR A 202 -2.33 -8.99 -0.66
N PRO A 203 -2.71 -10.30 -0.67
CA PRO A 203 -1.97 -11.32 0.07
C PRO A 203 -0.60 -11.68 -0.53
N SER A 204 -0.23 -11.10 -1.68
CA SER A 204 1.09 -11.23 -2.28
C SER A 204 1.41 -10.01 -3.16
N ILE A 205 2.70 -9.63 -3.26
CA ILE A 205 3.16 -8.62 -4.25
C ILE A 205 3.12 -9.13 -5.69
N ASP A 206 3.14 -10.45 -5.91
CA ASP A 206 2.82 -11.08 -7.18
C ASP A 206 1.29 -11.18 -7.33
N HIS A 207 0.77 -11.14 -8.55
CA HIS A 207 -0.66 -11.37 -8.80
C HIS A 207 -1.03 -12.85 -8.55
N GLY A 208 -2.31 -13.11 -8.23
CA GLY A 208 -2.80 -14.42 -7.78
C GLY A 208 -2.49 -15.57 -8.74
N GLN A 209 -2.45 -15.32 -10.04
CA GLN A 209 -2.14 -16.34 -11.06
C GLN A 209 -0.63 -16.66 -11.18
N SER A 210 0.25 -15.96 -10.48
CA SER A 210 1.70 -16.23 -10.48
C SER A 210 2.02 -17.55 -9.76
N THR A 211 2.75 -18.44 -10.44
CA THR A 211 3.29 -19.68 -9.84
C THR A 211 4.81 -19.64 -9.68
N SER A 212 5.47 -18.65 -10.28
CA SER A 212 6.92 -18.46 -10.25
C SER A 212 7.37 -17.35 -9.30
N PHE A 213 6.46 -16.48 -8.83
CA PHE A 213 6.76 -15.39 -7.90
C PHE A 213 7.92 -14.50 -8.39
N MET A 214 7.85 -14.11 -9.67
CA MET A 214 8.98 -13.38 -10.27
C MET A 214 9.13 -11.97 -9.71
N THR A 215 8.06 -11.33 -9.26
CA THR A 215 8.17 -10.01 -8.62
C THR A 215 8.97 -10.14 -7.32
N HIS A 216 8.66 -11.12 -6.45
CA HIS A 216 9.48 -11.41 -5.27
C HIS A 216 10.95 -11.60 -5.64
N GLN A 217 11.26 -12.52 -6.55
CA GLN A 217 12.65 -12.82 -6.93
C GLN A 217 13.41 -11.60 -7.45
N ILE A 218 12.78 -10.77 -8.30
CA ILE A 218 13.42 -9.58 -8.88
C ILE A 218 13.72 -8.53 -7.81
N LEU A 219 12.73 -8.19 -6.98
CA LEU A 219 12.90 -7.15 -5.96
C LEU A 219 13.87 -7.59 -4.86
N PHE A 220 13.76 -8.84 -4.42
CA PHE A 220 14.54 -9.35 -3.30
C PHE A 220 15.99 -9.59 -3.72
N GLY A 221 16.21 -9.99 -4.98
CA GLY A 221 17.53 -10.00 -5.61
C GLY A 221 18.24 -8.64 -5.56
N ALA A 222 17.48 -7.54 -5.52
CA ALA A 222 17.99 -6.17 -5.41
C ALA A 222 18.01 -5.61 -3.97
N ASN A 223 17.75 -6.42 -2.94
CA ASN A 223 17.60 -5.99 -1.54
C ASN A 223 16.52 -4.90 -1.33
N ILE A 224 15.43 -5.01 -2.09
CA ILE A 224 14.18 -4.27 -1.88
C ILE A 224 13.24 -5.24 -1.15
N TYR A 225 12.74 -4.88 0.03
CA TYR A 225 11.87 -5.75 0.82
C TYR A 225 10.40 -5.61 0.39
N GLY A 226 9.59 -6.65 0.65
CA GLY A 226 8.15 -6.67 0.37
C GLY A 226 7.33 -6.28 1.59
N ILE A 227 6.12 -5.78 1.38
CA ILE A 227 5.11 -5.56 2.43
C ILE A 227 3.75 -5.99 1.87
N GLU A 228 3.10 -6.93 2.54
CA GLU A 228 1.85 -7.52 2.04
C GLU A 228 0.72 -7.27 3.02
N ASN A 229 -0.53 -7.37 2.54
CA ASN A 229 -1.74 -7.15 3.31
C ASN A 229 -1.74 -5.78 4.03
N VAL A 230 -1.30 -4.71 3.35
CA VAL A 230 -1.30 -3.36 3.93
C VAL A 230 -2.74 -2.85 4.07
N ALA A 231 -3.12 -2.41 5.26
CA ALA A 231 -4.47 -1.87 5.52
C ALA A 231 -4.55 -0.37 5.17
N ASN A 232 -5.76 0.11 4.94
CA ASN A 232 -6.08 1.54 4.81
C ASN A 232 -5.26 2.31 3.75
N LEU A 233 -4.80 1.63 2.68
CA LEU A 233 -4.06 2.28 1.58
C LEU A 233 -4.90 3.31 0.82
N ASP A 234 -6.23 3.24 0.93
CA ASP A 234 -7.16 4.22 0.39
C ASP A 234 -6.96 5.62 0.99
N GLN A 235 -6.47 5.69 2.23
CA GLN A 235 -6.26 6.93 2.99
C GLN A 235 -4.84 7.52 2.83
N LEU A 236 -3.89 6.76 2.28
CA LEU A 236 -2.54 7.23 2.00
C LEU A 236 -2.55 8.16 0.77
N PRO A 237 -2.02 9.39 0.84
CA PRO A 237 -1.93 10.25 -0.33
C PRO A 237 -0.92 9.72 -1.35
N ASN A 238 -1.07 10.09 -2.62
CA ASN A 238 -0.14 9.66 -3.68
C ASN A 238 1.31 10.09 -3.40
N THR A 239 1.52 11.26 -2.78
CA THR A 239 2.84 11.77 -2.37
C THR A 239 2.72 12.60 -1.09
N GLY A 240 3.86 12.91 -0.46
CA GLY A 240 3.95 13.87 0.65
C GLY A 240 3.78 13.28 2.05
N ALA A 241 3.39 12.01 2.15
CA ALA A 241 3.45 11.28 3.42
C ALA A 241 4.85 10.68 3.63
N LYS A 242 5.21 10.49 4.89
CA LYS A 242 6.31 9.65 5.34
C LYS A 242 5.75 8.41 6.01
N VAL A 243 6.30 7.25 5.66
CA VAL A 243 5.88 5.96 6.25
C VAL A 243 6.99 5.37 7.10
N TYR A 244 6.58 4.68 8.16
CA TYR A 244 7.42 3.90 9.05
C TYR A 244 6.90 2.46 9.04
N VAL A 245 7.77 1.51 8.74
CA VAL A 245 7.52 0.07 8.66
C VAL A 245 8.27 -0.57 9.82
N LEU A 246 7.58 -0.99 10.87
CA LEU A 246 8.19 -1.38 12.15
C LEU A 246 8.03 -2.88 12.41
N PRO A 247 8.78 -3.75 11.70
CA PRO A 247 8.64 -5.20 11.84
C PRO A 247 9.23 -5.67 13.16
N MET A 248 8.76 -6.83 13.63
CA MET A 248 9.47 -7.55 14.68
C MET A 248 10.89 -7.88 14.21
N LYS A 249 11.88 -7.62 15.07
CA LYS A 249 13.29 -7.96 14.78
C LYS A 249 13.57 -9.43 15.11
N ILE A 250 13.01 -10.33 14.31
CA ILE A 250 13.19 -11.78 14.44
C ILE A 250 14.60 -12.12 13.94
N GLU A 251 15.46 -12.62 14.83
CA GLU A 251 16.80 -13.09 14.45
C GLU A 251 16.68 -14.22 13.44
N GLU A 252 17.46 -14.14 12.36
CA GLU A 252 17.40 -15.08 11.24
C GLU A 252 16.08 -15.10 10.45
N GLY A 253 15.16 -14.15 10.67
CA GLY A 253 13.81 -14.18 10.10
C GLY A 253 13.75 -13.91 8.59
N SER A 254 12.96 -14.69 7.86
CA SER A 254 12.69 -14.46 6.43
C SER A 254 11.57 -13.44 6.20
N GLY A 255 10.78 -13.15 7.23
CA GLY A 255 9.82 -12.07 7.29
C GLY A 255 9.45 -11.77 8.74
N ALA A 256 8.51 -10.85 8.94
CA ALA A 256 7.93 -10.61 10.25
C ALA A 256 6.59 -9.85 10.17
N PRO A 257 5.64 -10.13 11.08
CA PRO A 257 4.50 -9.24 11.31
C PRO A 257 4.97 -7.82 11.60
N VAL A 258 4.25 -6.83 11.08
CA VAL A 258 4.70 -5.43 11.07
C VAL A 258 3.60 -4.46 11.47
N ARG A 259 3.98 -3.43 12.23
CA ARG A 259 3.15 -2.22 12.40
C ARG A 259 3.61 -1.15 11.43
N ILE A 260 2.69 -0.64 10.62
CA ILE A 260 2.95 0.37 9.60
C ILE A 260 2.16 1.62 9.97
N ILE A 261 2.85 2.76 10.01
CA ILE A 261 2.19 4.05 10.19
C ILE A 261 2.61 5.03 9.10
N ALA A 262 1.69 5.89 8.67
CA ALA A 262 1.98 7.03 7.81
C ALA A 262 1.65 8.34 8.50
N MET A 263 2.43 9.38 8.20
CA MET A 263 2.23 10.74 8.69
C MET A 263 2.43 11.71 7.53
N LEU A 264 1.66 12.80 7.51
CA LEU A 264 2.01 13.94 6.65
C LEU A 264 3.16 14.73 7.30
N ASP A 265 4.20 15.03 6.53
CA ASP A 265 5.29 15.88 7.02
C ASP A 265 4.77 17.28 7.40
N GLU A 266 5.29 17.85 8.51
CA GLU A 266 4.78 19.12 9.05
C GLU A 266 5.14 20.38 8.24
N GLU A 267 6.06 20.33 7.28
CA GLU A 267 6.46 21.38 6.31
C GLU A 267 7.64 20.76 5.51
N GLY A 268 7.69 20.63 4.18
CA GLY A 268 7.47 21.60 3.12
C GLY A 268 8.69 21.63 2.20
N THR A 269 8.69 20.89 1.08
CA THR A 269 9.42 21.32 -0.14
C THR A 269 8.74 20.71 -1.37
N SER A 270 7.84 21.51 -1.95
CA SER A 270 7.58 21.43 -3.37
C SER A 270 8.90 21.71 -4.10
N ALA A 271 9.50 20.67 -4.68
CA ALA A 271 10.52 20.85 -5.71
C ALA A 271 9.83 21.20 -7.05
N ALA A 272 9.02 22.26 -7.05
CA ALA A 272 8.68 22.95 -8.27
C ALA A 272 9.82 23.94 -8.55
N THR A 273 10.68 23.59 -9.50
CA THR A 273 11.62 24.51 -10.13
C THR A 273 10.86 25.73 -10.64
N THR A 274 10.92 26.84 -9.91
CA THR A 274 10.58 28.16 -10.44
C THR A 274 11.74 28.60 -11.32
N THR A 275 11.56 28.52 -12.63
CA THR A 275 12.32 29.36 -13.56
C THR A 275 12.02 30.82 -13.23
N PRO A 276 13.04 31.69 -13.06
CA PRO A 276 12.79 33.12 -12.88
C PRO A 276 12.24 33.70 -14.18
N PRO A 277 11.26 34.61 -14.14
CA PRO A 277 10.78 35.29 -15.35
C PRO A 277 11.92 36.15 -15.91
N SER A 278 12.21 35.94 -17.19
CA SER A 278 13.16 36.71 -17.99
C SER A 278 12.79 38.19 -18.05
N ASP A 279 13.83 39.02 -18.03
CA ASP A 279 13.86 40.47 -18.23
C ASP A 279 12.76 41.03 -19.14
N ALA A 280 11.81 41.76 -18.54
CA ALA A 280 10.95 42.70 -19.25
C ALA A 280 11.52 44.12 -19.10
N VAL A 281 12.17 44.57 -20.17
CA VAL A 281 12.69 45.93 -20.36
C VAL A 281 11.55 46.95 -20.28
N TYR A 282 11.56 47.81 -19.26
CA TYR A 282 10.73 49.01 -19.22
C TYR A 282 11.37 50.10 -20.09
N LEU A 283 10.79 50.36 -21.27
CA LEU A 283 11.10 51.55 -22.06
C LEU A 283 9.99 52.60 -21.89
N HIS A 284 10.42 53.84 -21.72
CA HIS A 284 9.66 55.04 -21.39
C HIS A 284 8.49 55.37 -22.34
N GLY A 285 7.45 56.00 -21.79
CA GLY A 285 6.38 56.65 -22.54
C GLY A 285 5.58 57.63 -21.69
N LEU A 286 6.21 58.74 -21.28
CA LEU A 286 5.53 59.91 -20.72
C LEU A 286 4.89 60.68 -21.89
N PHE A 287 3.55 60.80 -21.96
CA PHE A 287 2.92 61.90 -22.71
C PHE A 287 1.55 62.30 -22.14
N LEU A 288 1.56 63.50 -21.56
CA LEU A 288 0.55 64.52 -21.36
C LEU A 288 -0.96 64.16 -21.40
N LEU A 289 -1.59 64.43 -20.25
CA LEU A 289 -3.00 64.74 -20.07
C LEU A 289 -3.30 66.15 -20.57
N CYS A 290 -4.24 66.29 -21.51
CA CYS A 290 -4.97 67.55 -21.74
C CYS A 290 -6.34 67.20 -22.35
N LEU A 291 -7.42 67.36 -21.58
CA LEU A 291 -8.65 67.97 -22.07
C LEU A 291 -9.60 68.30 -20.92
N LEU A 292 -10.09 69.54 -21.00
CA LEU A 292 -10.98 70.23 -20.09
C LEU A 292 -12.44 69.81 -20.26
N LEU A 293 -13.18 69.91 -19.15
CA LEU A 293 -14.55 70.42 -19.01
C LEU A 293 -15.66 69.85 -19.91
N CYS A 294 -16.56 69.08 -19.29
CA CYS A 294 -17.96 69.45 -19.05
C CYS A 294 -18.50 68.64 -17.87
#